data_AF-A0A7R9W5L7-F1
#
_entry.id   AF-A0A7R9W5L7-F1
#
_cell.length_a   1.000
_cell.length_b   1.000
_cell.length_c   1.000
_cell.angle_alpha   90.00
_cell.angle_beta   90.00
_cell.angle_gamma   90.00
#
_symmetry.space_group_name_H-M   'P 1'
#
loop_
_entity.id
_entity.type
_entity.pdbx_description
1 polymer ?
#
loop_
_entity_poly.entity_id
_entity_poly.type
_entity_poly.pdbx_seq_one_letter_code
_entity_poly.pdbx_strand_id
1 'polypeptide(L)'
;MFCALVVGNAVVNIGSSSPSPGARLSGGLSHSGRVQSISRHAEMDALKYLRNHDVRKARLVVVRMLEGGQKFGESRPCIHCIQRIKRHHANISCVTFFEHGEWITETPSVCLLSSRLSSAERGERGER
;
A
#
# COMPACT_ATOMS: atom_id res chain seq x y z
N MET A 1 -5.68 5.22 6.39
CA MET A 1 -5.43 4.94 4.95
C MET A 1 -6.37 3.83 4.53
N PHE A 2 -6.93 3.94 3.34
CA PHE A 2 -7.85 2.98 2.75
C PHE A 2 -7.30 2.51 1.39
N CYS A 3 -7.69 1.32 0.99
CA CYS A 3 -7.37 0.79 -0.32
C CYS A 3 -8.60 0.09 -0.89
N ALA A 4 -9.11 0.56 -2.01
CA ALA A 4 -10.22 -0.07 -2.71
C ALA A 4 -9.69 -1.01 -3.80
N LEU A 5 -10.27 -2.20 -3.89
CA LEU A 5 -10.14 -3.10 -5.03
C LEU A 5 -11.34 -2.85 -5.95
N VAL A 6 -11.07 -2.47 -7.20
CA VAL A 6 -12.06 -2.09 -8.19
C VAL A 6 -12.02 -3.08 -9.35
N VAL A 7 -13.18 -3.63 -9.74
CA VAL A 7 -13.33 -4.54 -10.88
C VAL A 7 -14.35 -3.93 -11.83
N GLY A 8 -13.93 -3.64 -13.07
CA GLY A 8 -14.70 -2.77 -13.95
C GLY A 8 -14.90 -1.39 -13.31
N ASN A 9 -16.17 -1.07 -13.00
CA ASN A 9 -16.57 0.19 -12.36
C ASN A 9 -17.11 0.00 -10.93
N ALA A 10 -16.99 -1.19 -10.36
CA ALA A 10 -17.49 -1.49 -9.02
C ALA A 10 -16.34 -1.65 -8.01
N VAL A 11 -16.50 -1.04 -6.84
CA VAL A 11 -15.66 -1.33 -5.67
C VAL A 11 -16.13 -2.67 -5.10
N VAL A 12 -15.26 -3.69 -5.15
CA VAL A 12 -15.59 -5.04 -4.68
C VAL A 12 -15.04 -5.35 -3.29
N ASN A 13 -14.02 -4.62 -2.86
CA ASN A 13 -13.46 -4.75 -1.52
C ASN A 13 -12.78 -3.45 -1.09
N ILE A 14 -12.81 -3.15 0.22
CA ILE A 14 -12.10 -2.02 0.81
C ILE A 14 -11.24 -2.55 1.95
N GLY A 15 -9.93 -2.44 1.79
CA GLY A 15 -8.96 -2.65 2.85
C GLY A 15 -8.72 -1.38 3.65
N SER A 16 -8.48 -1.53 4.94
CA SER A 16 -8.12 -0.42 5.82
C SER A 16 -6.81 -0.69 6.55
N SER A 17 -5.98 0.34 6.71
CA SER A 17 -4.79 0.23 7.54
C SER A 17 -5.21 0.26 8.99
N SER A 18 -4.84 -0.76 9.76
CA SER A 18 -5.11 -0.84 11.19
C SER A 18 -3.84 -1.28 11.94
N PRO A 19 -3.57 -0.70 13.13
CA PRO A 19 -2.70 -1.37 14.08
C PRO A 19 -3.46 -2.63 14.52
N SER A 20 -2.95 -3.81 14.15
CA SER A 20 -3.61 -5.07 14.48
C SER A 20 -3.81 -5.17 16.00
N PRO A 21 -5.05 -5.19 16.53
CA PRO A 21 -5.25 -5.42 17.95
C PRO A 21 -4.96 -6.90 18.20
N GLY A 22 -3.81 -7.21 18.79
CA GLY A 22 -3.49 -8.57 19.26
C GLY A 22 -2.31 -9.28 18.61
N ALA A 23 -1.61 -8.69 17.63
CA ALA A 23 -0.32 -9.24 17.19
C ALA A 23 0.80 -8.86 18.18
N ARG A 24 0.75 -9.44 19.38
CA ARG A 24 1.82 -9.34 20.37
C ARG A 24 2.95 -10.26 19.90
N LEU A 25 4.05 -9.71 19.43
CA LEU A 25 5.29 -10.48 19.32
C LEU A 25 5.76 -10.76 20.75
N SER A 26 5.51 -11.97 21.27
CA SER A 26 6.18 -12.49 22.45
C SER A 26 7.63 -12.85 22.08
N GLY A 27 8.40 -11.85 21.71
CA GLY A 27 9.86 -11.94 21.58
C GLY A 27 10.44 -11.60 22.95
N GLY A 28 10.86 -12.63 23.68
CA GLY A 28 11.64 -12.44 24.89
C GLY A 28 12.94 -11.69 24.59
N LEU A 29 13.41 -11.01 25.64
CA LEU A 29 14.73 -10.40 25.81
C LEU A 29 14.86 -8.92 25.35
N SER A 30 14.49 -8.04 26.29
CA SER A 30 15.36 -6.98 26.83
C SER A 30 15.93 -5.93 25.89
N HIS A 31 15.13 -4.92 25.51
CA HIS A 31 15.52 -3.49 25.52
C HIS A 31 14.33 -2.62 25.10
N SER A 32 13.90 -1.69 25.97
CA SER A 32 12.97 -0.58 25.69
C SER A 32 11.60 -0.96 25.08
N GLY A 33 10.57 -1.02 25.93
CA GLY A 33 9.21 -1.46 25.62
C GLY A 33 8.43 -0.60 24.63
N ARG A 34 8.85 -0.56 23.36
CA ARG A 34 8.02 -0.10 22.24
C ARG A 34 7.29 -1.32 21.68
N VAL A 35 6.01 -1.44 22.02
CA VAL A 35 5.11 -2.46 21.45
C VAL A 35 5.13 -2.34 19.92
N GLN A 36 5.85 -3.23 19.23
CA GLN A 36 5.85 -3.29 17.77
C GLN A 36 4.57 -3.98 17.32
N SER A 37 3.48 -3.21 17.21
CA SER A 37 2.27 -3.69 16.55
C SER A 37 2.60 -3.99 15.09
N ILE A 38 2.29 -5.20 14.62
CA ILE A 38 2.32 -5.50 13.18
C ILE A 38 1.26 -4.62 12.52
N SER A 39 1.71 -3.51 11.94
CA SER A 39 0.86 -2.60 11.17
C SER A 39 0.37 -3.35 9.94
N ARG A 40 -0.94 -3.49 9.81
CA ARG A 40 -1.55 -4.08 8.62
C ARG A 40 -1.80 -2.96 7.62
N HIS A 41 -1.18 -3.04 6.46
CA HIS A 41 -1.39 -2.06 5.39
C HIS A 41 -2.70 -2.33 4.65
N ALA A 42 -3.42 -1.26 4.29
CA ALA A 42 -4.73 -1.31 3.63
C ALA A 42 -4.70 -2.15 2.33
N GLU A 43 -3.63 -2.08 1.56
CA GLU A 43 -3.46 -2.82 0.31
C GLU A 43 -3.48 -4.33 0.55
N MET A 44 -2.88 -4.77 1.67
CA MET A 44 -2.86 -6.19 2.03
C MET A 44 -4.22 -6.70 2.48
N ASP A 45 -5.08 -5.81 2.93
CA ASP A 45 -6.46 -6.12 3.26
C ASP A 45 -7.35 -6.15 2.01
N ALA A 46 -7.18 -5.18 1.12
CA ALA A 46 -7.87 -5.16 -0.17
C ALA A 46 -7.59 -6.44 -0.99
N LEU A 47 -6.33 -6.88 -1.05
CA LEU A 47 -5.91 -8.07 -1.81
C LEU A 47 -6.47 -9.40 -1.26
N LYS A 48 -6.96 -9.46 -0.01
CA LYS A 48 -7.52 -10.71 0.53
C LYS A 48 -8.67 -11.24 -0.32
N TYR A 49 -9.44 -10.34 -0.94
CA TYR A 49 -10.56 -10.67 -1.81
C TYR A 49 -10.13 -11.57 -2.97
N LEU A 50 -8.98 -11.30 -3.58
CA LEU A 50 -8.47 -12.09 -4.72
C LEU A 50 -8.12 -13.54 -4.38
N ARG A 51 -8.00 -13.89 -3.09
CA ARG A 51 -7.72 -15.28 -2.68
C ARG A 51 -8.95 -16.16 -2.72
N ASN A 52 -10.14 -15.56 -2.60
CA ASN A 52 -11.41 -16.28 -2.51
C ASN A 52 -12.27 -16.10 -3.77
N HIS A 53 -11.85 -15.25 -4.70
CA HIS A 53 -12.62 -14.88 -5.89
C HIS A 53 -11.72 -14.88 -7.13
N ASP A 54 -12.19 -15.50 -8.22
CA ASP A 54 -11.50 -15.43 -9.52
C ASP A 54 -11.77 -14.09 -10.20
N VAL A 55 -10.92 -13.12 -9.89
CA VAL A 55 -11.00 -11.76 -10.43
C VAL A 55 -9.83 -11.52 -11.37
N ARG A 56 -10.13 -11.01 -12.57
CA ARG A 56 -9.11 -10.58 -13.54
C ARG A 56 -9.25 -9.09 -13.82
N LYS A 57 -8.12 -8.44 -14.11
CA LYS A 57 -8.06 -7.01 -14.49
C LYS A 57 -8.64 -6.03 -13.44
N ALA A 58 -8.43 -6.33 -12.16
CA ALA A 58 -8.76 -5.40 -11.09
C ALA A 58 -7.75 -4.23 -11.03
N ARG A 59 -8.23 -3.09 -10.52
CA ARG A 59 -7.44 -1.90 -10.20
C ARG A 59 -7.43 -1.72 -8.69
N LEU A 60 -6.28 -1.35 -8.14
CA LEU A 60 -6.19 -0.90 -6.76
C LEU A 60 -6.22 0.61 -6.70
N VAL A 61 -6.99 1.18 -5.77
CA VAL A 61 -7.01 2.63 -5.52
C VAL A 61 -6.61 2.83 -4.06
N VAL A 62 -5.48 3.47 -3.83
CA VAL A 62 -4.93 3.71 -2.48
C VAL A 62 -5.16 5.16 -2.12
N VAL A 63 -5.77 5.37 -0.96
CA VAL A 63 -6.28 6.67 -0.54
C VAL A 63 -5.87 6.95 0.90
N ARG A 64 -5.32 8.13 1.11
CA ARG A 64 -5.12 8.70 2.44
C ARG A 64 -5.95 9.98 2.53
N MET A 65 -6.90 10.01 3.45
CA MET A 65 -7.59 11.25 3.80
C MET A 65 -6.81 11.97 4.91
N LEU A 66 -6.67 13.29 4.78
CA LEU A 66 -6.15 14.16 5.83
C LEU A 66 -7.28 14.52 6.80
N GLU A 67 -6.92 15.05 7.97
CA GLU A 67 -7.89 15.49 8.98
C GLU A 67 -8.88 16.49 8.38
N GLY A 68 -10.16 16.32 8.72
CA GLY A 68 -11.27 17.08 8.12
C GLY A 68 -11.85 16.50 6.82
N GLY A 69 -11.28 15.41 6.28
CA GLY A 69 -11.90 14.61 5.20
C GLY A 69 -12.01 15.26 3.82
N GLN A 70 -11.65 16.54 3.69
CA GLN A 70 -11.77 17.31 2.45
C GLN A 70 -10.52 17.27 1.56
N LYS A 71 -9.41 16.73 2.06
CA LYS A 71 -8.13 16.70 1.34
C LYS A 71 -7.53 15.31 1.32
N PHE A 72 -6.92 14.98 0.18
CA PHE A 72 -6.11 13.79 0.02
C PHE A 72 -4.67 14.08 0.42
N GLY A 73 -4.06 13.13 1.13
CA GLY A 73 -2.63 13.12 1.42
C GLY A 73 -1.91 12.11 0.55
N GLU A 74 -0.58 12.21 0.55
CA GLU A 74 0.33 11.24 -0.05
C GLU A 74 -0.06 9.81 0.35
N SER A 75 -0.35 9.00 -0.66
CA SER A 75 -0.94 7.65 -0.49
C SER A 75 -0.26 6.60 -1.36
N ARG A 76 0.91 6.92 -1.90
CA ARG A 76 1.75 5.97 -2.62
C ARG A 76 2.02 4.73 -1.76
N PRO A 77 1.76 3.51 -2.29
CA PRO A 77 2.03 2.28 -1.58
C PRO A 77 3.52 2.12 -1.27
N CYS A 78 3.83 1.55 -0.12
CA CYS A 78 5.23 1.27 0.21
C CYS A 78 5.79 0.13 -0.65
N ILE A 79 7.12 0.01 -0.70
CA ILE A 79 7.81 -1.01 -1.51
C ILE A 79 7.34 -2.44 -1.20
N HIS A 80 7.06 -2.75 0.08
CA HIS A 80 6.56 -4.07 0.49
C HIS A 80 5.15 -4.34 -0.03
N CYS A 81 4.27 -3.33 -0.05
CA CYS A 81 2.94 -3.44 -0.64
C CYS A 81 3.03 -3.69 -2.15
N ILE A 82 3.84 -2.91 -2.85
CA ILE A 82 4.02 -3.03 -4.31
C ILE A 82 4.58 -4.41 -4.69
N GLN A 83 5.58 -4.91 -3.97
CA GLN A 83 6.13 -6.25 -4.22
C GLN A 83 5.06 -7.35 -4.08
N ARG A 84 4.16 -7.24 -3.10
CA ARG A 84 3.07 -8.19 -2.93
C ARG A 84 1.99 -8.02 -4.00
N ILE A 85 1.63 -6.79 -4.36
CA ILE A 85 0.72 -6.51 -5.47
C ILE A 85 1.25 -7.13 -6.78
N LYS A 86 2.56 -7.01 -7.04
CA LYS A 86 3.20 -7.60 -8.23
C LYS A 86 3.07 -9.13 -8.30
N ARG A 87 3.00 -9.84 -7.17
CA ARG A 87 2.72 -11.29 -7.17
C ARG A 87 1.33 -11.61 -7.71
N HIS A 88 0.40 -10.66 -7.63
CA HIS A 88 -0.95 -10.74 -8.19
C HIS A 88 -1.05 -10.02 -9.56
N HIS A 89 0.04 -9.86 -10.32
CA HIS A 89 0.02 -9.14 -11.61
C HIS A 89 -0.98 -9.71 -12.63
N ALA A 90 -1.32 -11.00 -12.55
CA ALA A 90 -2.35 -11.59 -13.40
C ALA A 90 -3.77 -11.07 -13.08
N ASN A 91 -3.98 -10.62 -11.84
CA ASN A 91 -5.26 -10.13 -11.35
C ASN A 91 -5.30 -8.59 -11.30
N ILE A 92 -4.19 -7.91 -11.01
CA ILE A 92 -4.09 -6.45 -10.88
C ILE A 92 -3.46 -5.82 -12.12
N SER A 93 -4.21 -4.97 -12.82
CA SER A 93 -3.73 -4.24 -14.00
C SER A 93 -2.99 -2.96 -13.64
N CYS A 94 -3.49 -2.20 -12.67
CA CYS A 94 -2.91 -0.94 -12.26
C CYS A 94 -3.21 -0.59 -10.79
N VAL A 95 -2.44 0.37 -10.29
CA VAL A 95 -2.55 0.97 -8.98
C VAL A 95 -2.68 2.47 -9.16
N THR A 96 -3.74 3.03 -8.59
CA THR A 96 -4.00 4.47 -8.54
C THR A 96 -3.73 4.97 -7.14
N PHE A 97 -2.98 6.06 -7.01
CA PHE A 97 -2.65 6.69 -5.72
C PHE A 97 -2.49 8.20 -5.90
N PHE A 98 -2.57 8.93 -4.79
CA PHE A 98 -2.38 10.37 -4.75
C PHE A 98 -0.94 10.71 -4.37
N GLU A 99 -0.26 11.48 -5.22
CA GLU A 99 1.11 11.96 -4.99
C GLU A 99 1.35 13.31 -5.70
N HIS A 100 2.08 14.22 -5.05
CA HIS A 100 2.38 15.57 -5.54
C HIS A 100 1.15 16.42 -5.92
N GLY A 101 0.00 16.16 -5.28
CA GLY A 101 -1.24 16.90 -5.55
C GLY A 101 -2.10 16.32 -6.67
N GLU A 102 -1.69 15.21 -7.29
CA GLU A 102 -2.40 14.60 -8.42
C GLU A 102 -2.67 13.10 -8.20
N TRP A 103 -3.64 12.57 -8.96
CA TRP A 103 -3.93 11.14 -9.01
C TRP A 103 -3.09 10.46 -10.08
N ILE A 104 -2.14 9.65 -9.65
CA ILE A 104 -1.24 8.88 -10.50
C ILE A 104 -1.82 7.48 -10.67
N THR A 105 -1.80 6.95 -11.90
CA THR A 105 -2.16 5.55 -12.18
C THR A 105 -1.02 4.87 -12.92
N GLU A 106 -0.48 3.82 -12.30
CA GLU A 106 0.68 3.10 -12.82
C GLU A 106 0.46 1.58 -12.75
N THR A 107 1.24 0.83 -13.52
CA THR A 107 1.30 -0.63 -13.35
C THR A 107 2.12 -0.98 -12.11
N PRO A 108 1.90 -2.14 -11.46
CA PRO A 108 2.67 -2.54 -10.28
C PRO A 108 4.20 -2.57 -10.52
N SER A 109 4.62 -2.87 -11.75
CA SER A 109 6.04 -2.87 -12.14
C SER A 109 6.63 -1.47 -12.17
N VAL A 110 5.90 -0.48 -12.72
CA VAL A 110 6.36 0.91 -12.79
C VAL A 110 6.44 1.51 -11.39
N CYS A 111 5.43 1.31 -10.55
CA CYS A 111 5.44 1.75 -9.15
C CYS A 111 6.68 1.28 -8.38
N LEU A 112 7.14 0.06 -8.66
CA LEU A 112 8.31 -0.52 -8.01
C LEU A 112 9.61 0.14 -8.46
N LEU A 113 9.73 0.46 -9.75
CA LEU A 113 10.92 1.11 -10.32
C LEU A 113 11.05 2.54 -9.81
N SER A 114 9.98 3.33 -9.85
CA SER A 114 9.99 4.71 -9.36
C SER A 114 10.26 4.79 -7.85
N SER A 115 9.85 3.78 -7.07
CA SER A 115 10.22 3.69 -5.63
C SER A 115 11.72 3.43 -5.40
N ARG A 116 12.39 2.71 -6.32
CA ARG A 116 13.84 2.43 -6.24
C ARG A 116 14.66 3.66 -6.65
N LEU A 117 14.24 4.37 -7.70
CA LEU A 117 14.90 5.59 -8.16
C LEU A 117 14.87 6.67 -7.06
N SER A 118 13.71 6.90 -6.42
CA SER A 118 13.60 7.85 -5.31
C SER A 118 14.48 7.52 -4.10
N SER A 119 14.88 6.25 -3.94
CA SER A 119 15.80 5.82 -2.88
C SER A 119 17.26 5.99 -3.30
N ALA A 120 17.59 5.74 -4.56
CA ALA A 120 18.92 5.94 -5.13
C ALA A 120 19.31 7.44 -5.16
N GLU A 121 18.39 8.31 -5.58
CA GLU A 121 18.60 9.77 -5.62
C GLU A 121 18.78 10.39 -4.22
N ARG A 122 18.26 9.75 -3.18
CA ARG A 122 18.48 10.17 -1.78
C ARG A 122 19.81 9.71 -1.21
N GLY A 123 20.47 8.73 -1.83
CA GLY A 123 21.77 8.22 -1.41
C GLY A 123 22.97 9.07 -1.84
N GLU A 124 22.81 9.96 -2.84
CA GLU A 124 23.92 10.74 -3.40
C GLU A 124 24.10 12.13 -2.75
N ARG A 125 23.38 12.45 -1.67
CA ARG A 125 23.40 13.78 -1.04
C ARG A 125 24.02 13.78 0.37
N GLY A 126 25.09 13.01 0.57
CA GLY A 126 25.68 12.86 1.90
C GLY A 126 27.15 12.47 1.93
N GLU A 127 28.01 13.06 1.11
CA GLU A 127 29.47 13.10 1.37
C GLU A 127 30.06 14.43 0.85
N ARG A 128 30.11 15.43 1.73
CA ARG A 128 31.13 16.49 1.75
C ARG A 128 31.43 16.86 3.20
#